data_AF-A0A941BF63-F1
#
_entry.id   AF-A0A941BF63-F1
#
_cell.length_a   1.000
_cell.length_b   1.000
_cell.length_c   1.000
_cell.angle_alpha   90.00
_cell.angle_beta   90.00
_cell.angle_gamma   90.00
#
_symmetry.space_group_name_H-M   'P 1'
#
loop_
_entity.id
_entity.type
_entity.pdbx_description
1 polymer ?
#
loop_
_entity_poly.entity_id
_entity_poly.type
_entity_poly.pdbx_seq_one_letter_code
_entity_poly.pdbx_strand_id
1 'polypeptide(L)'
;MRLVPFVLAALLVLVQAELWLGKGGVPHVMALQSELAAQQAANDVLRARNERTQAEVADLKEGLEMVEEKARRELGMVRPDETLVVVSGTRR
;
A
#
# COMPACT_ATOMS: atom_id res chain seq x y z
N MET A 1 -17.47 -3.81 64.95
CA MET A 1 -16.72 -2.86 64.09
C MET A 1 -16.93 -3.25 62.63
N ARG A 2 -17.26 -2.31 61.75
CA ARG A 2 -17.70 -2.56 60.36
C ARG A 2 -16.48 -2.62 59.43
N LEU A 3 -15.74 -3.74 59.43
CA LEU A 3 -14.53 -3.94 58.60
C LEU A 3 -14.84 -4.37 57.15
N VAL A 4 -16.01 -4.97 56.93
CA VAL A 4 -16.51 -5.41 55.62
C VAL A 4 -16.40 -4.33 54.51
N PRO A 5 -16.80 -3.06 54.71
CA PRO A 5 -16.68 -2.04 53.66
C PRO A 5 -15.22 -1.75 53.26
N PHE A 6 -14.27 -1.83 54.19
CA PHE A 6 -12.86 -1.60 53.90
C PHE A 6 -12.27 -2.74 53.06
N VAL A 7 -12.65 -3.97 53.36
CA VAL A 7 -12.23 -5.14 52.56
C VAL A 7 -12.80 -5.07 51.15
N LEU A 8 -14.08 -4.69 51.01
CA LEU A 8 -14.71 -4.49 49.70
C LEU A 8 -14.05 -3.35 48.91
N ALA A 9 -13.71 -2.24 49.56
CA ALA A 9 -13.01 -1.14 48.93
C ALA A 9 -11.60 -1.56 48.45
N ALA A 10 -10.87 -2.33 49.26
CA ALA A 10 -9.55 -2.84 48.87
C ALA A 10 -9.64 -3.78 47.66
N LEU A 11 -10.62 -4.69 47.64
CA LEU A 11 -10.88 -5.56 46.49
C LEU A 11 -11.25 -4.77 45.23
N LEU A 12 -12.08 -3.73 45.37
CA LEU A 12 -12.46 -2.86 44.25
C LEU A 12 -11.24 -2.15 43.66
N VAL A 13 -10.36 -1.61 44.50
CA VAL A 13 -9.12 -0.94 44.06
C VAL A 13 -8.19 -1.92 43.37
N LEU A 14 -8.08 -3.15 43.88
CA LEU A 14 -7.25 -4.20 43.27
C LEU A 14 -7.73 -4.51 41.84
N VAL A 15 -9.03 -4.69 41.65
CA VAL A 15 -9.63 -4.96 40.33
C VAL A 15 -9.43 -3.77 39.39
N GLN A 16 -9.61 -2.53 39.89
CA GLN A 16 -9.40 -1.35 39.05
C GLN A 16 -7.94 -1.14 38.66
N ALA A 17 -7.00 -1.46 39.54
CA ALA A 17 -5.58 -1.43 39.19
C ALA A 17 -5.25 -2.48 38.12
N GLU A 18 -5.74 -3.70 38.25
CA GLU A 18 -5.58 -4.78 37.24
C GLU A 18 -6.20 -4.37 35.89
N LEU A 19 -7.34 -3.69 35.88
CA LEU A 19 -7.99 -3.26 34.65
C LEU A 19 -7.17 -2.18 33.91
N TRP A 20 -6.50 -1.28 34.65
CA TRP A 20 -5.73 -0.18 34.09
C TRP A 20 -4.30 -0.58 33.69
N LEU A 21 -3.65 -1.42 34.50
CA LEU A 21 -2.25 -1.85 34.36
C LEU A 21 -2.10 -3.23 33.72
N GLY A 22 -3.20 -3.98 33.58
CA GLY A 22 -3.21 -5.33 33.04
C GLY A 22 -2.94 -5.38 31.54
N LYS A 23 -2.96 -6.60 31.02
CA LYS A 23 -2.53 -6.96 29.66
C LYS A 23 -3.35 -6.29 28.53
N GLY A 24 -4.53 -5.74 28.84
CA GLY A 24 -5.37 -4.97 27.93
C GLY A 24 -5.53 -3.48 28.31
N GLY A 25 -4.74 -3.00 29.28
CA GLY A 25 -4.83 -1.65 29.79
C GLY A 25 -4.27 -0.58 28.86
N VAL A 26 -4.41 0.68 29.28
CA VAL A 26 -3.95 1.89 28.57
C VAL A 26 -2.50 1.79 28.05
N PRO A 27 -1.50 1.33 28.83
CA PRO A 27 -0.11 1.29 28.34
C PRO A 27 0.08 0.30 27.18
N HIS A 28 -0.65 -0.81 27.17
CA HIS A 28 -0.57 -1.79 26.08
C HIS A 28 -1.16 -1.22 24.79
N VAL A 29 -2.30 -0.54 24.87
CA VAL A 29 -2.93 0.12 23.72
C VAL A 29 -2.04 1.25 23.17
N MET A 30 -1.40 2.04 24.03
CA MET A 30 -0.48 3.08 23.61
C MET A 30 0.76 2.51 22.89
N ALA A 31 1.33 1.41 23.38
CA ALA A 31 2.43 0.73 22.70
C ALA A 31 2.01 0.22 21.32
N LEU A 32 0.85 -0.44 21.23
CA LEU A 32 0.33 -0.97 19.96
C LEU A 32 0.01 0.14 18.95
N GLN A 33 -0.55 1.26 19.40
CA GLN A 33 -0.76 2.44 18.56
C GLN A 33 0.54 3.03 18.04
N SER A 34 1.60 3.06 18.87
CA SER A 34 2.90 3.57 18.44
C SER A 34 3.55 2.68 17.37
N GLU A 35 3.43 1.36 17.51
CA GLU A 35 3.93 0.40 16.52
C GLU A 35 3.14 0.49 15.22
N LEU A 36 1.80 0.61 15.31
CA LEU A 36 0.94 0.82 14.16
C LEU A 36 1.32 2.11 13.41
N ALA A 37 1.51 3.22 14.12
CA ALA A 37 1.91 4.49 13.52
C ALA A 37 3.26 4.39 12.79
N ALA A 38 4.24 3.69 13.38
CA ALA A 38 5.54 3.45 12.74
C ALA A 38 5.41 2.60 11.47
N GLN A 39 4.58 1.55 11.50
CA GLN A 39 4.33 0.70 10.33
C GLN A 39 3.55 1.44 9.23
N GLN A 40 2.61 2.31 9.59
CA GLN A 40 1.89 3.16 8.64
C GLN A 40 2.88 4.08 7.90
N ALA A 41 3.74 4.78 8.64
CA ALA A 41 4.74 5.67 8.06
C ALA A 41 5.71 4.93 7.11
N ALA A 42 6.15 3.73 7.50
CA ALA A 42 6.98 2.90 6.62
C ALA A 42 6.23 2.47 5.34
N ASN A 43 4.96 2.08 5.45
CA ASN A 43 4.13 1.73 4.31
C ASN A 43 3.92 2.91 3.36
N ASP A 44 3.71 4.12 3.87
CA ASP A 44 3.50 5.30 3.05
C ASP A 44 4.74 5.64 2.21
N VAL A 45 5.93 5.50 2.78
CA VAL A 45 7.20 5.65 2.04
C VAL A 45 7.33 4.60 0.94
N LEU A 46 6.99 3.34 1.23
CA LEU A 46 7.02 2.27 0.24
C LEU A 46 6.00 2.48 -0.89
N ARG A 47 4.80 2.94 -0.56
CA ARG A 47 3.76 3.29 -1.54
C ARG A 47 4.23 4.38 -2.49
N ALA A 48 4.78 5.47 -1.96
CA ALA A 48 5.30 6.56 -2.79
C ALA A 48 6.41 6.10 -3.75
N ARG A 49 7.30 5.20 -3.30
CA ARG A 49 8.33 4.61 -4.17
C ARG A 49 7.74 3.70 -5.25
N ASN A 50 6.72 2.93 -4.90
CA ASN A 50 6.05 2.04 -5.84
C ASN A 50 5.32 2.84 -6.91
N GLU A 51 4.59 3.90 -6.52
CA GLU A 51 3.92 4.82 -7.45
C GLU A 51 4.92 5.45 -8.43
N ARG A 52 6.06 5.92 -7.94
CA ARG A 52 7.13 6.45 -8.80
C ARG A 52 7.66 5.39 -9.78
N THR A 53 7.94 4.19 -9.28
CA THR A 53 8.48 3.10 -10.12
C THR A 53 7.45 2.68 -11.17
N GLN A 54 6.16 2.63 -10.82
CA GLN A 54 5.08 2.33 -11.76
C GLN A 54 4.97 3.40 -12.85
N ALA A 55 5.10 4.68 -12.49
CA ALA A 55 5.13 5.76 -13.46
C ALA A 55 6.33 5.63 -14.42
N GLU A 56 7.53 5.34 -13.91
CA GLU A 56 8.71 5.11 -14.75
C GLU A 56 8.52 3.91 -15.70
N VAL A 57 7.89 2.83 -15.23
CA VAL A 57 7.57 1.67 -16.08
C VAL A 57 6.51 2.01 -17.14
N ALA A 58 5.52 2.83 -16.80
CA ALA A 58 4.51 3.28 -17.74
C ALA A 58 5.13 4.14 -18.85
N ASP A 59 5.93 5.14 -18.48
CA ASP A 59 6.66 6.00 -19.44
C ASP A 59 7.57 5.19 -20.37
N LEU A 60 8.28 4.19 -19.83
CA LEU A 60 9.12 3.31 -20.65
C LEU A 60 8.31 2.49 -21.65
N LYS A 61 7.15 1.97 -21.24
CA LYS A 61 6.26 1.22 -22.15
C LYS A 61 5.70 2.11 -23.24
N GLU A 62 5.21 3.29 -22.89
CA GLU A 62 4.67 4.25 -23.86
C GLU A 62 5.75 4.71 -24.85
N GLY A 63 6.97 4.99 -24.35
CA GLY A 63 8.11 5.31 -25.19
C GLY A 63 8.48 4.18 -26.17
N LEU A 64 8.42 2.92 -25.74
CA LEU A 64 8.68 1.77 -26.61
C LEU A 64 7.59 1.60 -27.68
N GLU A 65 6.32 1.77 -27.32
CA GLU A 65 5.21 1.73 -28.28
C GLU A 65 5.34 2.82 -29.36
N MET A 66 5.72 4.04 -28.96
CA MET A 66 5.98 5.14 -29.89
C MET A 66 7.14 4.85 -30.85
N VAL A 67 8.21 4.21 -30.37
CA VAL A 67 9.35 3.79 -31.21
C VAL A 67 8.95 2.66 -32.16
N GLU A 68 8.18 1.68 -31.69
CA GLU A 68 7.68 0.59 -32.53
C GLU A 68 6.78 1.14 -33.65
N GLU A 69 5.89 2.07 -33.35
CA GLU A 69 5.01 2.66 -34.35
C GLU A 69 5.78 3.46 -35.40
N LYS A 70 6.84 4.19 -34.99
CA LYS A 70 7.74 4.85 -35.94
C LYS A 70 8.49 3.84 -36.82
N ALA A 71 9.02 2.77 -36.25
CA ALA A 71 9.72 1.73 -37.00
C ALA A 71 8.79 1.01 -38.00
N ARG A 72 7.54 0.74 -37.61
CA ARG A 72 6.51 0.16 -38.49
C ARG A 72 6.11 1.11 -39.62
N ARG A 73 5.88 2.40 -39.33
CA ARG A 73 5.42 3.39 -40.30
C ARG A 73 6.51 3.86 -41.27
N GLU A 74 7.73 4.10 -40.79
CA GLU A 74 8.81 4.69 -41.60
C GLU A 74 9.75 3.66 -42.22
N LEU A 75 10.04 2.58 -41.49
CA LEU A 75 11.02 1.57 -41.94
C LEU A 75 10.36 0.30 -42.48
N GLY A 76 9.03 0.21 -42.41
CA GLY A 76 8.29 -0.99 -42.82
C GLY A 76 8.67 -2.22 -42.00
N MET A 77 9.09 -2.03 -40.74
CA MET A 77 9.47 -3.13 -39.85
C MET A 77 8.26 -4.03 -39.59
N VAL A 78 8.41 -5.33 -39.82
CA VAL A 78 7.38 -6.35 -39.58
C VAL A 78 8.03 -7.48 -38.77
N ARG A 79 7.30 -8.02 -37.77
CA ARG A 79 7.81 -9.16 -36.99
C ARG A 79 7.90 -10.42 -37.89
N PRO A 80 8.79 -11.38 -37.58
CA PRO A 80 9.01 -12.57 -38.41
C PRO A 80 7.76 -13.41 -38.69
N ASP A 81 6.75 -13.29 -37.83
CA ASP A 81 5.48 -14.02 -37.85
C ASP A 81 4.26 -13.14 -38.23
N GLU A 82 4.48 -11.90 -38.69
CA GLU A 82 3.40 -10.94 -38.95
C GLU A 82 3.31 -10.59 -40.45
N THR A 83 2.10 -10.46 -41.00
CA THR A 83 1.87 -10.06 -42.41
C THR A 83 1.26 -8.66 -42.44
N LEU A 84 1.97 -7.68 -43.03
CA LEU A 84 1.49 -6.31 -43.15
C LEU A 84 0.53 -6.17 -44.35
N VAL A 85 -0.74 -5.82 -44.09
CA VAL A 85 -1.76 -5.60 -45.13
C VAL A 85 -2.04 -4.11 -45.30
N VAL A 86 -1.57 -3.52 -46.41
CA VAL A 86 -1.84 -2.11 -46.74
C VAL A 86 -3.07 -2.04 -47.64
N VAL A 87 -4.20 -1.58 -47.11
CA VAL A 87 -5.43 -1.39 -47.89
C VAL A 87 -5.38 -0.02 -48.57
N SER A 88 -4.86 0.03 -49.80
CA SER A 88 -4.99 1.22 -50.64
C SER A 88 -6.42 1.29 -51.19
N GLY A 89 -7.21 2.23 -50.66
CA GLY A 89 -8.58 2.46 -51.11
C GLY A 89 -8.63 2.77 -52.60
N THR A 90 -9.27 1.89 -53.37
CA THR A 90 -9.64 2.14 -54.76
C THR A 90 -10.56 3.37 -54.81
N ARG A 91 -10.02 4.54 -55.17
CA ARG A 91 -10.84 5.66 -55.61
C ARG A 91 -11.50 5.26 -56.93
N ARG A 92 -12.83 5.15 -56.91
CA ARG A 92 -13.67 5.33 -58.09
C ARG A 92 -14.05 6.80 -58.20
#